data_AF-A0A926HFP0-F1
#
_entry.id   AF-A0A926HFP0-F1
#
_cell.length_a   1.000
_cell.length_b   1.000
_cell.length_c   1.000
_cell.angle_alpha   90.00
_cell.angle_beta   90.00
_cell.angle_gamma   90.00
#
_symmetry.space_group_name_H-M   'P 1'
#
loop_
_entity.id
_entity.type
_entity.pdbx_description
1 polymer ?
#
loop_
_entity_poly.entity_id
_entity_poly.type
_entity_poly.pdbx_seq_one_letter_code
_entity_poly.pdbx_strand_id
1 'polypeptide(L)'
;MRIRYHGWLVLKLLAVTAAVGAVYIVGRITLRQDTFDSILLKFWMLPMVWVALIAFALRDQRFRCRTCARRLRMPVAEGSYGGMLLDHPNTEYVCPYGHGKLRIEAWLSAGADPEWTRSGNMWEELMGTRTVRRR
;
A
#
# COMPACT_ATOMS: atom_id res chain seq x y z
N MET A 1 5.62 -13.30 12.03
CA MET A 1 6.48 -12.56 11.08
C MET A 1 5.97 -11.14 10.74
N ARG A 2 5.25 -10.45 11.64
CA ARG A 2 4.69 -9.10 11.39
C ARG A 2 5.74 -7.97 11.54
N ILE A 3 6.81 -8.22 12.29
CA ILE A 3 7.84 -7.22 12.69
C ILE A 3 8.75 -6.76 11.54
N ARG A 4 9.15 -7.67 10.63
CA ARG A 4 10.08 -7.34 9.52
C ARG A 4 9.47 -6.37 8.50
N TYR A 5 8.16 -6.45 8.29
CA TYR A 5 7.41 -5.58 7.38
C TYR A 5 7.33 -4.15 7.90
N HIS A 6 6.95 -3.98 9.18
CA HIS A 6 6.91 -2.65 9.81
C HIS A 6 8.31 -2.05 9.94
N GLY A 7 9.35 -2.87 10.18
CA GLY A 7 10.74 -2.40 10.21
C GLY A 7 11.18 -1.78 8.88
N TRP A 8 10.89 -2.43 7.75
CA TRP A 8 11.24 -1.88 6.42
C TRP A 8 10.43 -0.63 6.07
N LEU A 9 9.17 -0.56 6.51
CA LEU A 9 8.33 0.63 6.38
C LEU A 9 8.88 1.79 7.20
N VAL A 10 9.20 1.58 8.47
CA VAL A 10 9.77 2.59 9.37
C VAL A 10 11.13 3.06 8.83
N LEU A 11 11.99 2.15 8.39
CA LEU A 11 13.28 2.50 7.80
C LEU A 11 13.12 3.40 6.57
N LYS A 12 12.18 3.08 5.67
CA LYS A 12 11.89 3.93 4.51
C LYS A 12 11.37 5.32 4.91
N LEU A 13 10.46 5.37 5.87
CA LEU A 13 9.92 6.64 6.36
C LEU A 13 11.02 7.49 7.00
N LEU A 14 11.87 6.90 7.83
CA LEU A 14 13.02 7.57 8.45
C LEU A 14 14.04 8.05 7.41
N ALA A 15 14.31 7.26 6.38
CA ALA A 15 15.21 7.67 5.30
C ALA A 15 14.64 8.87 4.51
N VAL A 16 13.34 8.85 4.19
CA VAL A 16 12.66 9.96 3.49
C VAL A 16 12.63 11.21 4.35
N THR A 17 12.29 11.09 5.64
CA THR A 17 12.26 12.23 6.55
C THR A 17 13.65 12.83 6.75
N ALA A 18 14.68 12.00 6.90
CA ALA A 18 16.07 12.44 7.01
C ALA A 18 16.55 13.15 5.74
N ALA A 19 16.23 12.63 4.56
CA ALA A 19 16.60 13.25 3.28
C ALA A 19 15.94 14.64 3.10
N VAL A 20 14.63 14.75 3.36
CA VAL A 20 13.91 16.03 3.28
C VAL A 20 14.44 17.02 4.32
N GLY A 21 14.71 16.56 5.55
CA GLY A 21 15.31 17.37 6.60
C GLY A 21 16.71 17.88 6.23
N ALA A 22 17.55 17.02 5.64
CA ALA A 22 18.88 17.41 5.17
C ALA A 22 18.79 18.48 4.07
N VAL A 23 17.89 18.33 3.09
CA VAL A 23 17.66 19.34 2.04
C VAL A 23 17.20 20.67 2.65
N TYR A 24 16.29 20.64 3.63
CA TYR A 24 15.83 21.83 4.33
C TYR A 24 16.97 22.54 5.08
N ILE A 25 17.79 21.79 5.82
CA ILE A 25 18.92 22.33 6.60
C ILE A 25 19.98 22.91 5.66
N VAL A 26 20.37 22.19 4.61
CA VAL A 26 21.34 22.68 3.61
C VAL A 26 20.82 23.95 2.95
N GLY A 27 19.55 23.96 2.51
CA GLY A 27 18.92 25.15 1.93
C GLY A 27 18.73 26.32 2.90
N ARG A 28 18.78 26.10 4.22
CA ARG A 28 18.84 27.16 5.23
C ARG A 28 20.26 27.71 5.41
N ILE A 29 21.28 26.86 5.28
CA ILE A 29 22.69 27.23 5.47
C ILE A 29 23.26 27.93 4.22
N THR A 30 22.99 27.42 3.02
CA THR A 30 23.56 27.94 1.76
C THR A 30 22.81 29.12 1.19
N LEU A 31 21.47 29.07 1.23
CA LEU A 31 20.62 30.15 0.72
C LEU A 31 20.25 31.09 1.89
N ARG A 32 21.16 32.02 2.19
CA ARG A 32 21.01 33.12 3.17
C ARG A 32 20.25 34.33 2.61
N GLN A 33 19.53 34.16 1.50
CA GLN A 33 18.62 35.17 0.98
C GLN A 33 17.19 34.83 1.40
N ASP A 34 16.67 35.60 2.35
CA ASP A 34 15.25 35.58 2.74
C ASP A 34 14.44 36.38 1.71
N THR A 35 14.40 35.90 0.46
CA THR A 35 13.42 36.37 -0.52
C THR A 35 12.09 35.67 -0.29
N PHE A 36 10.97 36.31 -0.66
CA PHE A 36 9.61 35.76 -0.56
C PHE A 36 9.50 34.35 -1.19
N ASP A 37 10.20 34.12 -2.30
CA ASP A 37 10.25 32.83 -3.00
C ASP A 37 10.84 31.70 -2.12
N SER A 38 11.82 32.02 -1.28
CA SER A 38 12.44 31.05 -0.37
C SER A 38 11.50 30.61 0.74
N ILE A 39 10.60 31.50 1.18
CA ILE A 39 9.59 31.24 2.21
C ILE A 39 8.52 30.31 1.64
N LEU A 40 8.00 30.61 0.45
CA LEU A 40 7.01 29.76 -0.22
C LEU A 40 7.54 28.34 -0.46
N LEU A 41 8.77 28.22 -0.95
CA LEU A 41 9.34 26.91 -1.23
C LEU A 41 9.58 26.08 0.05
N LYS A 42 10.10 26.71 1.11
CA LYS A 42 10.42 26.05 2.39
C LYS A 42 9.18 25.70 3.22
N PHE A 43 8.18 26.59 3.26
CA PHE A 43 7.00 26.41 4.11
C PHE A 43 5.81 25.74 3.42
N TRP A 44 5.68 25.83 2.10
CA TRP A 44 4.53 25.26 1.38
C TRP A 44 4.90 24.06 0.53
N MET A 45 5.92 24.19 -0.33
CA MET A 45 6.24 23.13 -1.29
C MET A 45 6.93 21.93 -0.64
N LEU A 46 7.95 22.17 0.20
CA LEU A 46 8.70 21.10 0.85
C LEU A 46 7.84 20.16 1.72
N PRO A 47 6.94 20.67 2.60
CA PRO A 47 6.07 19.79 3.40
C PRO A 47 5.00 19.09 2.54
N MET A 48 4.47 19.73 1.50
CA MET A 48 3.58 19.06 0.54
C MET A 48 4.25 17.85 -0.12
N VAL A 49 5.49 18.02 -0.57
CA VAL A 49 6.28 16.93 -1.15
C VAL A 49 6.53 15.83 -0.12
N TRP A 50 6.83 16.20 1.14
CA TRP A 50 7.02 15.24 2.22
C TRP A 50 5.76 14.41 2.50
N VAL A 51 4.59 15.05 2.63
CA VAL A 51 3.31 14.37 2.81
C VAL A 51 3.00 13.47 1.62
N ALA A 52 3.24 13.94 0.39
CA ALA A 52 3.03 13.14 -0.82
C ALA A 52 3.92 11.89 -0.85
N LEU A 53 5.19 11.99 -0.45
CA LEU A 53 6.11 10.84 -0.38
C LEU A 53 5.67 9.83 0.69
N ILE A 54 5.19 10.31 1.84
CA ILE A 54 4.64 9.44 2.88
C ILE A 54 3.38 8.73 2.39
N ALA A 55 2.44 9.46 1.80
CA ALA A 55 1.22 8.90 1.23
C ALA A 55 1.54 7.85 0.15
N PHE A 56 2.52 8.14 -0.71
CA PHE A 56 3.01 7.20 -1.71
C PHE A 56 3.63 5.96 -1.07
N ALA A 57 4.45 6.12 -0.03
CA ALA A 57 5.03 5.00 0.70
C ALA A 57 3.95 4.12 1.34
N LEU A 58 2.95 4.72 2.00
CA LEU A 58 1.81 4.00 2.57
C LEU A 58 1.01 3.25 1.50
N ARG A 59 0.80 3.88 0.34
CA ARG A 59 0.11 3.26 -0.80
C ARG A 59 0.91 2.08 -1.38
N ASP A 60 2.22 2.21 -1.59
CA ASP A 60 3.06 1.09 -2.07
C ASP A 60 3.06 -0.08 -1.08
N GLN A 61 2.96 0.21 0.22
CA GLN A 61 2.89 -0.79 1.29
C GLN A 61 1.55 -1.51 1.30
N ARG A 62 0.43 -0.81 1.07
CA ARG A 62 -0.91 -1.41 0.97
C ARG A 62 -0.99 -2.49 -0.13
N PHE A 63 -0.25 -2.33 -1.23
CA PHE A 63 -0.19 -3.29 -2.34
C PHE A 63 0.92 -4.35 -2.20
N ARG A 64 1.59 -4.46 -1.04
CA ARG A 64 2.56 -5.52 -0.76
C ARG A 64 1.99 -6.56 0.20
N CYS A 65 2.38 -7.80 -0.02
CA CYS A 65 2.09 -8.88 0.89
C CYS A 65 2.80 -8.66 2.24
N ARG A 66 2.07 -8.77 3.35
CA ARG A 66 2.56 -8.52 4.72
C ARG A 66 3.60 -9.55 5.20
N THR A 67 3.71 -10.70 4.54
CA THR A 67 4.69 -11.76 4.86
C THR A 67 5.87 -11.76 3.89
N CYS A 68 5.62 -11.68 2.59
CA CYS A 68 6.64 -11.73 1.54
C CYS A 68 7.29 -10.38 1.21
N ALA A 69 6.68 -9.26 1.60
CA ALA A 69 7.04 -7.91 1.14
C ALA A 69 7.07 -7.72 -0.40
N ARG A 70 6.52 -8.68 -1.16
CA ARG A 70 6.37 -8.61 -2.61
C ARG A 70 5.06 -7.94 -2.99
N ARG A 71 5.08 -7.24 -4.13
CA ARG A 71 3.90 -6.62 -4.72
C ARG A 71 2.87 -7.72 -5.06
N LEU A 72 1.64 -7.53 -4.62
CA LEU A 72 0.52 -8.40 -4.97
C LEU A 72 0.30 -8.31 -6.50
N ARG A 73 -0.03 -9.44 -7.14
CA ARG A 73 -0.19 -9.55 -8.59
C ARG A 73 -1.51 -10.27 -8.88
N MET A 74 -2.02 -10.12 -10.10
CA MET A 74 -3.37 -10.54 -10.54
C MET A 74 -4.48 -9.75 -9.84
N PRO A 75 -4.95 -8.64 -10.46
CA PRO A 75 -6.28 -8.12 -10.16
C PRO A 75 -7.30 -9.11 -10.74
N VAL A 76 -7.83 -9.99 -9.89
CA VAL A 76 -8.99 -10.80 -10.27
C VAL A 76 -10.21 -9.94 -10.01
N ALA A 77 -10.91 -9.54 -11.08
CA ALA A 77 -12.22 -8.93 -10.95
C ALA A 77 -13.20 -10.06 -10.60
N GLU A 78 -13.62 -10.12 -9.34
CA GLU A 78 -14.73 -10.96 -8.90
C GLU A 78 -16.01 -10.12 -8.97
N GLY A 79 -16.93 -10.52 -9.84
CA GLY A 79 -18.18 -9.81 -10.12
C GLY A 79 -18.34 -9.50 -11.61
N SER A 80 -19.52 -9.80 -12.15
CA SER A 80 -19.90 -9.39 -13.49
C SER A 80 -20.87 -8.21 -13.39
N TYR A 81 -20.83 -7.25 -14.32
CA TYR A 81 -21.88 -6.22 -14.45
C TYR A 81 -23.21 -6.83 -14.93
N GLY A 82 -23.64 -7.92 -14.33
CA GLY A 82 -24.73 -8.77 -14.78
C GLY A 82 -25.89 -8.78 -13.78
N GLY A 83 -26.79 -7.80 -13.91
CA GLY A 83 -28.21 -8.05 -13.67
C GLY A 83 -28.91 -7.33 -12.52
N MET A 84 -28.22 -6.79 -11.51
CA MET A 84 -28.91 -6.05 -10.45
C MET A 84 -27.94 -5.04 -9.84
N LEU A 85 -28.40 -3.82 -9.62
CA LEU A 85 -27.69 -2.60 -9.17
C LEU A 85 -26.77 -2.71 -7.92
N LEU A 86 -26.49 -3.91 -7.41
CA LEU A 86 -25.86 -4.18 -6.12
C LEU A 86 -24.62 -5.10 -6.20
N ASP A 87 -24.42 -5.86 -7.27
CA ASP A 87 -23.20 -6.68 -7.44
C ASP A 87 -22.06 -5.81 -7.98
N HIS A 88 -21.24 -5.27 -7.09
CA HIS A 88 -20.14 -4.39 -7.44
C HIS A 88 -18.89 -5.21 -7.73
N PRO A 89 -18.15 -4.92 -8.82
CA PRO A 89 -16.92 -5.63 -9.11
C PRO A 89 -15.91 -5.41 -7.98
N ASN A 90 -15.53 -6.49 -7.31
CA ASN A 90 -14.47 -6.51 -6.34
C ASN A 90 -13.16 -6.86 -7.05
N THR A 91 -12.10 -6.11 -6.77
CA THR A 91 -10.77 -6.47 -7.23
C THR A 91 -10.05 -7.20 -6.10
N GLU A 92 -9.87 -8.51 -6.27
CA GLU A 92 -9.04 -9.31 -5.37
C GLU A 92 -7.59 -9.34 -5.88
N TYR A 93 -6.66 -8.93 -5.02
CA TYR A 93 -5.23 -9.01 -5.26
C TYR A 93 -4.65 -10.19 -4.49
N VAL A 94 -4.06 -11.16 -5.18
CA VAL A 94 -3.54 -12.39 -4.57
C VAL A 94 -2.01 -12.36 -4.46
N CYS A 95 -1.46 -12.93 -3.39
CA CYS A 95 -0.02 -13.16 -3.31
C CYS A 95 0.34 -14.41 -4.14
N PRO A 96 1.31 -14.35 -5.09
CA PRO A 96 1.68 -15.51 -5.92
C PRO A 96 2.27 -16.69 -5.11
N TYR A 97 2.63 -16.46 -3.84
CA TYR A 97 3.13 -17.49 -2.93
C TYR A 97 2.03 -18.07 -2.02
N GLY A 98 0.77 -17.63 -2.14
CA GLY A 98 -0.35 -18.16 -1.36
C GLY A 98 -0.43 -17.69 0.09
N HIS A 99 0.18 -16.55 0.45
CA HIS A 99 0.17 -16.03 1.83
C HIS A 99 -1.11 -15.30 2.25
N GLY A 100 -1.99 -15.01 1.29
CA GLY A 100 -3.21 -14.25 1.51
C GLY A 100 -3.64 -13.46 0.29
N LYS A 101 -4.82 -12.88 0.44
CA LYS A 101 -5.48 -12.05 -0.56
C LYS A 101 -5.94 -10.74 0.05
N LEU A 102 -5.90 -9.69 -0.76
CA LEU A 102 -6.34 -8.34 -0.42
C LEU A 102 -7.57 -8.03 -1.27
N ARG A 103 -8.72 -7.82 -0.62
CA ARG A 103 -9.95 -7.45 -1.31
C ARG A 103 -10.08 -5.93 -1.34
N ILE A 104 -10.29 -5.37 -2.53
CA ILE A 104 -10.56 -3.95 -2.73
C ILE A 104 -11.85 -3.83 -3.53
N GLU A 105 -12.89 -3.25 -2.94
CA GLU A 105 -14.13 -2.91 -3.65
C GLU A 105 -13.91 -1.73 -4.60
N ALA A 106 -14.35 -1.86 -5.86
CA ALA A 106 -14.05 -0.88 -6.91
C ALA A 106 -14.86 0.43 -6.79
N TRP A 107 -16.01 0.40 -6.10
CA TRP A 107 -16.97 1.51 -6.05
C TRP A 107 -16.59 2.61 -5.06
N LEU A 108 -15.91 2.28 -3.96
CA LEU A 108 -15.70 3.23 -2.86
C LEU A 108 -14.21 3.41 -2.58
N SER A 109 -13.50 4.07 -3.51
CA SER A 109 -12.12 4.53 -3.31
C SER A 109 -11.94 5.48 -2.11
N ALA A 110 -13.01 5.83 -1.38
CA ALA A 110 -13.01 6.75 -0.24
C ALA A 110 -13.49 6.16 1.11
N GLY A 111 -14.05 4.94 1.18
CA GLY A 111 -14.64 4.42 2.44
C GLY A 111 -14.48 2.92 2.69
N ALA A 112 -14.03 2.18 1.69
CA ALA A 112 -13.73 0.77 1.77
C ALA A 112 -12.47 0.48 2.60
N ASP A 113 -12.61 -0.07 3.81
CA ASP A 113 -11.43 -0.56 4.52
C ASP A 113 -10.93 -1.82 3.78
N PRO A 114 -9.68 -1.84 3.29
CA PRO A 114 -9.15 -2.97 2.53
C PRO A 114 -9.04 -4.19 3.44
N GLU A 115 -9.88 -5.19 3.21
CA GLU A 115 -9.82 -6.40 4.00
C GLU A 115 -8.66 -7.28 3.53
N TRP A 116 -7.69 -7.49 4.43
CA TRP A 116 -6.63 -8.47 4.22
C TRP A 116 -7.03 -9.79 4.87
N THR A 117 -7.33 -10.77 4.05
CA THR A 117 -7.62 -12.13 4.51
C THR A 117 -6.36 -12.97 4.37
N ARG A 118 -5.86 -13.47 5.52
CA ARG A 118 -4.77 -14.44 5.52
C ARG A 118 -5.34 -15.79 5.09
N SER A 119 -5.06 -16.21 3.86
CA SER A 119 -5.26 -17.59 3.47
C SER A 119 -4.10 -18.43 4.02
N GLY A 120 -4.39 -19.67 4.42
CA GLY A 120 -3.34 -20.69 4.45
C GLY A 120 -2.69 -20.80 3.06
N ASN A 121 -1.54 -21.43 3.00
CA ASN A 121 -0.88 -21.79 1.76
C ASN A 121 -1.91 -22.49 0.86
N MET A 122 -2.36 -21.78 -0.17
CA MET A 122 -3.36 -22.26 -1.14
C MET A 122 -3.00 -23.66 -1.66
N TRP A 123 -1.71 -23.94 -1.78
CA TRP A 123 -1.16 -25.23 -2.17
C TRP A 123 -1.41 -26.36 -1.15
N GLU A 124 -1.41 -26.07 0.15
CA GLU A 124 -1.80 -27.06 1.17
C GLU A 124 -3.29 -27.37 1.11
N GLU A 125 -4.16 -26.40 0.81
CA GLU A 125 -5.58 -26.68 0.58
C GLU A 125 -5.83 -27.46 -0.71
N LEU A 126 -5.04 -27.21 -1.76
CA LEU A 126 -5.13 -27.93 -3.03
C LEU A 126 -4.56 -29.35 -2.96
N MET A 127 -3.43 -29.53 -2.27
CA MET A 127 -2.78 -30.83 -2.11
C MET A 127 -3.41 -31.64 -0.97
N GLY A 128 -3.97 -30.97 0.04
CA GLY A 128 -4.82 -31.55 1.06
C GLY A 128 -6.23 -31.78 0.50
N THR A 129 -6.36 -32.72 -0.42
CA THR A 129 -7.61 -33.14 -1.06
C THR A 129 -8.79 -33.14 -0.08
N ARG A 130 -9.63 -32.11 -0.16
CA ARG A 130 -10.94 -32.09 0.47
C ARG A 130 -11.81 -33.06 -0.34
N THR A 131 -12.01 -34.27 0.17
CA THR A 131 -13.02 -35.21 -0.36
C THR A 131 -14.39 -34.53 -0.24
N VAL A 132 -14.86 -33.92 -1.32
CA VAL A 132 -16.22 -33.36 -1.39
C VAL A 132 -17.19 -34.54 -1.38
N ARG A 133 -17.67 -34.92 -0.18
CA ARG A 133 -18.80 -35.83 -0.02
C ARG A 133 -20.05 -35.06 -0.41
N ARG A 134 -20.47 -35.16 -1.68
CA ARG A 134 -21.82 -34.80 -2.11
C ARG A 134 -22.81 -35.62 -1.27
N ARG A 135 -23.72 -34.94 -0.57
CA ARG A 135 -25.03 -35.48 -0.22
C ARG A 135 -26.02 -34.94 -1.23
#